data_AF-A0A4R8UU75-F1
#
_entry.id   AF-A0A4R8UU75-F1
#
_cell.length_a   1.000
_cell.length_b   1.000
_cell.length_c   1.000
_cell.angle_alpha   90.00
_cell.angle_beta   90.00
_cell.angle_gamma   90.00
#
_symmetry.space_group_name_H-M   'P 1'
#
loop_
_entity.id
_entity.type
_entity.pdbx_description
1 polymer ?
#
loop_
_entity_poly.entity_id
_entity_poly.type
_entity_poly.pdbx_seq_one_letter_code
_entity_poly.pdbx_strand_id
1 'polypeptide(L)' 'MTHGKDSHPRIKGPGGLTAWLNGRLFPILGPPPVGPSGSDLLPAAPALVRGCPVCAQPMDQHDIDRTGERTQLHCPVALH' A
#
# COMPACT_ATOMS: atom_id res chain seq x y z
N MET A 1 -40.14 -7.28 -3.92
CA MET A 1 -39.04 -8.27 -4.05
C MET A 1 -38.37 -8.02 -5.39
N THR A 2 -37.36 -7.16 -5.44
CA THR A 2 -36.62 -6.86 -6.67
C THR A 2 -35.45 -7.81 -6.79
N HIS A 3 -35.48 -8.67 -7.80
CA HIS A 3 -34.41 -9.60 -8.14
C HIS A 3 -33.20 -8.80 -8.63
N GLY A 4 -32.17 -8.67 -7.80
CA GLY A 4 -30.88 -8.10 -8.22
C GLY A 4 -30.20 -9.10 -9.14
N LYS A 5 -29.98 -8.73 -10.41
CA LYS A 5 -29.29 -9.57 -11.40
C LYS A 5 -27.87 -9.87 -10.93
N ASP A 6 -27.59 -11.14 -10.69
CA ASP A 6 -26.25 -11.66 -10.41
C ASP A 6 -25.30 -11.31 -11.56
N SER A 7 -24.36 -10.42 -11.28
CA SER A 7 -23.33 -10.00 -12.24
C SER A 7 -22.23 -11.06 -12.23
N HIS A 8 -22.22 -11.96 -13.21
CA HIS A 8 -21.15 -12.94 -13.36
C HIS A 8 -19.77 -12.25 -13.42
N PRO A 9 -18.80 -12.63 -12.58
CA PRO A 9 -17.48 -12.02 -12.58
C PRO A 9 -16.80 -12.21 -13.93
N ARG A 10 -16.57 -11.12 -14.67
CA ARG A 10 -15.85 -11.13 -15.95
C ARG A 10 -14.37 -11.34 -15.69
N ILE A 11 -13.83 -12.39 -16.29
CA ILE A 11 -12.40 -12.76 -16.25
C ILE A 11 -11.51 -11.68 -16.94
N LYS A 12 -12.10 -10.83 -17.80
CA LYS A 12 -11.42 -9.68 -18.44
C LYS A 12 -11.80 -8.38 -17.71
N GLY A 13 -10.96 -7.94 -16.79
CA GLY A 13 -11.07 -6.69 -16.02
C GLY A 13 -9.86 -6.52 -15.08
N PRO A 14 -9.71 -5.37 -14.38
CA PRO A 14 -8.67 -5.22 -13.35
C PRO A 14 -8.76 -6.33 -12.31
N GLY A 15 -7.69 -7.11 -12.13
CA GLY A 15 -7.66 -8.30 -11.26
C GLY A 15 -8.12 -9.62 -11.92
N GLY A 16 -8.74 -9.61 -13.10
CA GLY A 16 -9.02 -10.79 -13.95
C GLY A 16 -9.32 -12.13 -13.24
N LEU A 17 -8.54 -13.17 -13.56
CA LEU A 17 -8.68 -14.52 -12.98
C LEU A 17 -8.46 -14.57 -11.47
N THR A 18 -7.55 -13.74 -10.93
CA THR A 18 -7.24 -13.75 -9.50
C THR A 18 -8.39 -13.16 -8.69
N ALA A 19 -9.05 -12.12 -9.21
CA ALA A 19 -10.27 -11.58 -8.62
C ALA A 19 -11.42 -12.59 -8.64
N TRP A 20 -11.60 -13.32 -9.75
CA TRP A 20 -12.59 -14.40 -9.83
C TRP A 20 -12.32 -15.51 -8.81
N LEU A 21 -11.07 -15.97 -8.72
CA LEU A 21 -10.65 -17.01 -7.78
C LEU A 21 -10.84 -16.55 -6.33
N ASN A 22 -10.39 -15.33 -6.01
CA ASN A 22 -10.57 -14.75 -4.68
C ASN A 22 -12.05 -14.68 -4.30
N GLY A 23 -12.92 -14.21 -5.20
CA GLY A 23 -14.37 -14.18 -4.95
C GLY A 23 -14.99 -15.56 -4.72
N ARG A 24 -14.46 -16.60 -5.38
CA ARG A 24 -14.94 -17.98 -5.20
C ARG A 24 -14.45 -18.61 -3.89
N LEU A 25 -13.24 -18.27 -3.45
CA LEU A 25 -12.60 -18.79 -2.24
C LEU A 25 -13.00 -18.05 -0.98
N PHE A 26 -13.31 -16.75 -1.06
CA PHE A 26 -13.60 -15.90 0.10
C PHE A 26 -14.72 -16.43 1.00
N PRO A 27 -15.85 -16.99 0.50
CA PRO A 27 -16.88 -17.56 1.36
C PRO A 27 -16.45 -18.82 2.13
N ILE A 28 -15.39 -19.50 1.67
CA ILE A 28 -14.86 -20.73 2.28
C ILE A 28 -13.75 -20.41 3.28
N LEU A 29 -12.82 -19.54 2.88
CA LEU A 29 -11.65 -19.19 3.70
C LEU A 29 -11.97 -18.07 4.71
N GLY A 30 -12.97 -17.25 4.42
CA GLY A 30 -13.31 -16.08 5.21
C GLY A 30 -12.33 -14.92 5.02
N PRO A 31 -12.51 -13.84 5.79
CA PRO A 31 -11.54 -12.75 5.86
C PRO A 31 -10.21 -13.27 6.43
N PRO A 32 -9.08 -12.62 6.08
CA PRO A 32 -7.79 -12.95 6.67
C PRO A 32 -7.85 -12.85 8.21
N PRO A 33 -7.23 -13.78 8.95
CA PRO A 33 -7.19 -13.72 10.40
C PRO A 33 -6.43 -12.47 10.84
N VAL A 34 -7.02 -11.72 11.76
CA VAL A 34 -6.38 -10.54 12.34
C VAL A 34 -5.35 -10.96 13.36
N GLY A 35 -4.18 -10.30 13.37
CA GLY A 35 -3.17 -10.53 14.41
C GLY A 35 -3.72 -10.21 15.82
N PRO A 36 -3.07 -10.70 16.89
CA PRO A 36 -3.54 -10.52 18.28
C PRO A 36 -3.80 -9.07 18.69
N SER A 37 -3.10 -8.12 18.07
CA SER A 37 -3.23 -6.69 18.30
C SER A 37 -4.38 -6.02 17.54
N GLY A 38 -5.04 -6.71 16.60
CA GLY A 38 -6.06 -6.11 15.73
C GLY A 38 -5.54 -4.98 14.84
N SER A 39 -4.22 -4.78 14.78
CA SER A 39 -3.56 -3.71 14.04
C SER A 39 -3.86 -3.74 12.54
N ASP A 40 -4.14 -4.93 12.00
CA ASP A 40 -4.44 -5.13 10.57
C ASP A 40 -5.82 -4.59 10.17
N LEU A 41 -6.69 -4.28 11.15
CA LEU A 41 -7.99 -3.62 10.94
C LEU A 41 -7.92 -2.10 11.03
N LEU A 42 -6.83 -1.58 11.59
CA LEU A 42 -6.64 -0.14 11.74
C LEU A 42 -6.07 0.44 10.43
N PRO A 43 -6.43 1.68 10.06
CA PRO A 43 -5.69 2.40 9.05
C PRO A 43 -4.19 2.35 9.36
N ALA A 44 -3.37 2.15 8.34
CA ALA A 44 -1.92 2.11 8.51
C ALA A 44 -1.47 3.35 9.30
N ALA A 45 -0.80 3.13 10.44
CA ALA A 45 -0.23 4.22 11.19
C ALA A 45 0.69 5.03 10.27
N PRO A 46 0.76 6.38 10.43
CA PRO A 46 1.72 7.16 9.68
C PRO A 46 3.10 6.56 9.89
N ALA A 47 3.83 6.37 8.78
CA ALA A 47 5.17 5.82 8.84
C ALA A 47 6.01 6.69 9.78
N LEU A 48 6.70 6.05 10.73
CA LEU A 48 7.68 6.76 11.54
C LEU A 48 8.63 7.50 10.60
N VAL A 49 8.84 8.80 10.85
CA VAL A 49 9.89 9.56 10.16
C VAL A 49 11.21 8.94 10.55
N ARG A 50 11.72 8.05 9.68
CA ARG A 50 13.03 7.44 9.85
C ARG A 50 14.08 8.52 9.61
N GLY A 51 15.16 8.47 10.39
CA GLY A 51 16.33 9.28 10.11
C GLY A 51 17.01 8.82 8.83
N CYS A 52 17.63 9.75 8.12
CA CYS A 52 18.50 9.45 6.99
C CYS A 52 19.66 8.54 7.47
N PRO A 53 19.99 7.46 6.75
CA PRO A 53 21.03 6.52 7.18
C PRO A 53 22.44 7.10 7.14
N VAL A 54 22.63 8.26 6.52
CA VAL A 54 23.93 8.94 6.39
C VAL A 54 24.10 10.00 7.47
N CYS A 55 23.12 10.90 7.64
CA CYS A 55 23.24 12.05 8.54
C CYS A 55 22.39 11.96 9.82
N ALA A 56 21.57 10.92 9.96
CA ALA A 56 20.60 10.73 11.05
C ALA A 56 19.52 11.81 11.20
N GLN A 57 19.51 12.87 10.36
CA GLN A 57 18.44 13.87 10.37
C GLN A 57 17.13 13.30 9.82
N PRO A 58 15.97 13.82 10.28
CA PRO A 58 14.66 13.46 9.74
C PRO A 58 14.59 13.55 8.21
N MET A 59 13.99 12.53 7.57
CA MET A 59 13.88 12.46 6.10
C MET A 59 13.01 13.58 5.49
N ASP A 60 12.13 14.20 6.27
CA ASP A 60 11.31 15.35 5.86
C ASP A 60 12.11 16.64 5.73
N GLN A 61 13.34 16.70 6.25
CA GLN A 61 14.28 17.80 6.05
C GLN A 61 15.12 17.67 4.78
N HIS A 62 14.97 16.58 4.03
CA HIS A 62 15.71 16.35 2.79
C HIS A 62 14.91 16.86 1.60
N ASP A 63 15.59 17.49 0.65
CA ASP A 63 14.98 17.89 -0.61
C ASP A 63 15.02 16.73 -1.61
N ILE A 64 13.90 16.47 -2.28
CA ILE A 64 13.78 15.38 -3.27
C ILE A 64 13.57 16.00 -4.64
N ASP A 65 14.67 16.13 -5.39
CA ASP A 65 14.65 16.59 -6.77
C ASP A 65 14.16 15.46 -7.71
N ARG A 66 13.04 15.73 -8.38
CA ARG A 66 12.42 14.82 -9.36
C ARG A 66 12.49 15.34 -10.80
N THR A 67 13.31 16.36 -11.07
CA THR A 67 13.37 17.03 -12.38
C THR A 67 14.24 16.28 -13.40
N GLY A 68 15.22 15.51 -12.94
CA GLY A 68 16.13 14.73 -13.80
C GLY A 68 15.61 13.34 -14.20
N GLU A 69 16.42 12.61 -14.99
CA GLU A 69 16.17 11.20 -15.36
C GLU A 69 16.11 10.30 -14.11
N ARG A 70 16.81 10.69 -13.04
CA ARG A 70 16.85 9.98 -11.77
C ARG A 70 16.50 10.92 -10.64
N THR A 71 15.55 10.50 -9.81
CA THR A 71 15.24 11.18 -8.55
C THR A 71 16.50 11.25 -7.67
N GLN A 72 16.89 12.47 -7.32
CA GLN A 72 17.99 12.74 -6.39
C GLN A 72 17.42 13.11 -5.02
N LEU A 73 18.19 12.85 -3.97
CA LEU A 73 17.84 13.21 -2.61
C LEU A 73 19.00 14.00 -2.00
N HIS A 74 18.74 15.24 -1.63
CA HIS A 74 19.72 16.18 -1.12
C HIS A 74 19.71 16.19 0.41
N CYS A 75 20.88 15.92 1.00
CA CYS A 75 21.06 15.90 2.44
C CYS A 75 21.26 17.31 3.00
N PRO A 76 20.53 17.73 4.05
CA PRO A 76 20.60 19.10 4.56
C PRO A 76 21.93 19.44 5.25
N VAL A 77 22.74 18.44 5.58
CA VAL A 77 24.05 18.61 6.24
C VAL A 77 25.22 18.25 5.33
N ALA A 78 24.96 17.78 4.11
CA ALA A 78 26.03 17.65 3.13
C ALA A 78 26.45 19.05 2.74
N LEU A 79 27.66 19.46 3.14
CA LEU A 79 28.24 20.71 2.69
C LEU A 79 28.26 20.65 1.15
N HIS A 80 27.54 21.57 0.51
CA HIS A 80 27.64 21.80 -0.94
C HIS A 80 28.97 22.48 -1.26
#